data_AF-A0A7X9C7B0-F1
#
_entry.id   AF-A0A7X9C7B0-F1
#
_cell.length_a   1.000
_cell.length_b   1.000
_cell.length_c   1.000
_cell.angle_alpha   90.00
_cell.angle_beta   90.00
_cell.angle_gamma   90.00
#
_symmetry.space_group_name_H-M   'P 1'
#
loop_
_entity.id
_entity.type
_entity.pdbx_description
1 polymer ?
#
loop_
_entity_poly.entity_id
_entity_poly.type
_entity_poly.pdbx_seq_one_letter_code
_entity_poly.pdbx_strand_id
1 'polypeptide(L)'
;MSLLRSWDVGTAREPSRRAGMVVFLAQLPLRPLLTLLSRPRWHGTENLPRSGPMIGCGNHLSPFDAFGYGHLLQAGGIAPRFLGKEALFRVPVLGMLLRSIRQIPVHRGTSRSGDALAAARAALERGELIMVFPEGTYTRDRDLWPMRARLGAARLALDSGAPLLPIATWGGRGLWPVGSPVPRPA
;
A
#
# COMPACT_ATOMS: atom_id res chain seq x y z
N MET A 1 -32.46 -3.21 4.84
CA MET A 1 -31.37 -3.13 3.82
C MET A 1 -30.34 -2.06 4.20
N SER A 2 -29.66 -2.24 5.35
CA SER A 2 -28.74 -1.26 5.96
C SER A 2 -27.30 -1.79 6.12
N LEU A 3 -26.97 -2.93 5.50
CA LEU A 3 -25.66 -3.58 5.59
C LEU A 3 -24.66 -3.11 4.51
N LEU A 4 -25.11 -2.26 3.57
CA LEU A 4 -24.29 -1.70 2.49
C LEU A 4 -23.89 -0.24 2.72
N ARG A 5 -24.30 0.38 3.85
CA ARG A 5 -24.03 1.78 4.22
C ARG A 5 -22.85 1.97 5.19
N SER A 6 -21.87 1.06 5.23
CA SER A 6 -20.71 1.23 6.13
C SER A 6 -19.60 2.11 5.57
N TRP A 7 -19.84 2.86 4.50
CA TRP A 7 -18.80 3.68 3.85
C TRP A 7 -19.27 5.13 3.69
N ASP A 8 -19.32 5.88 4.79
CA ASP A 8 -19.23 7.35 4.74
C ASP A 8 -17.76 7.76 4.46
N VAL A 9 -17.26 7.46 3.26
CA VAL A 9 -15.96 8.00 2.77
C VAL A 9 -16.14 9.32 2.00
N GLY A 10 -17.30 9.97 2.13
CA GLY A 10 -17.60 11.24 1.46
C GLY A 10 -17.40 11.20 -0.06
N THR A 11 -17.00 12.34 -0.63
CA THR A 11 -16.79 12.63 -2.06
C THR A 11 -15.57 11.92 -2.70
N ALA A 12 -15.41 10.62 -2.51
CA ALA A 12 -14.32 9.84 -3.09
C ALA A 12 -14.37 9.86 -4.65
N ARG A 13 -13.21 10.00 -5.31
CA ARG A 13 -13.09 10.11 -6.78
C ARG A 13 -12.95 8.75 -7.47
N GLU A 14 -13.27 8.72 -8.77
CA GLU A 14 -12.70 7.74 -9.70
C GLU A 14 -11.21 8.07 -9.97
N PRO A 15 -10.29 7.08 -9.95
CA PRO A 15 -8.89 7.31 -10.24
C PRO A 15 -8.68 7.80 -11.69
N SER A 16 -7.81 8.80 -11.88
CA SER A 16 -7.51 9.43 -13.18
C SER A 16 -7.02 8.46 -14.26
N ARG A 17 -6.52 7.28 -13.86
CA ARG A 17 -6.45 6.09 -14.70
C ARG A 17 -6.80 4.88 -13.85
N ARG A 18 -7.85 4.14 -14.26
CA ARG A 18 -8.16 2.83 -13.68
C ARG A 18 -6.87 2.04 -13.57
N ALA A 19 -6.72 1.32 -12.48
CA ALA A 19 -5.62 0.41 -12.23
C ALA A 19 -5.57 -0.79 -13.21
N GLY A 20 -6.19 -0.65 -14.38
CA GLY A 20 -6.56 -1.70 -15.30
C GLY A 20 -7.77 -2.46 -14.80
N MET A 21 -8.47 -3.10 -15.73
CA MET A 21 -9.50 -4.10 -15.45
C MET A 21 -8.96 -5.22 -14.53
N VAL A 22 -7.65 -5.51 -14.59
CA VAL A 22 -6.98 -6.50 -13.73
C VAL A 22 -7.11 -6.18 -12.24
N VAL A 23 -6.81 -4.95 -11.82
CA VAL A 23 -6.91 -4.56 -10.40
C VAL A 23 -8.37 -4.54 -9.96
N PHE A 24 -9.27 -4.08 -10.82
CA PHE A 24 -10.71 -4.12 -10.54
C PHE A 24 -11.20 -5.57 -10.32
N LEU A 25 -10.86 -6.49 -11.23
CA LEU A 25 -11.24 -7.90 -11.13
C LEU A 25 -10.61 -8.61 -9.93
N ALA A 26 -9.32 -8.38 -9.65
CA ALA A 26 -8.64 -8.95 -8.48
C ALA A 26 -9.27 -8.50 -7.15
N GLN A 27 -9.90 -7.33 -7.12
CA GLN A 27 -10.55 -6.79 -5.94
C GLN A 27 -11.94 -7.37 -5.66
N LEU A 28 -12.65 -7.86 -6.67
CA LEU A 28 -14.00 -8.42 -6.49
C LEU A 28 -14.03 -9.54 -5.42
N PRO A 29 -13.12 -10.54 -5.44
CA PRO A 29 -13.04 -11.53 -4.37
C PRO A 29 -12.26 -11.05 -3.14
N LEU A 30 -11.25 -10.19 -3.33
CA LEU A 30 -10.36 -9.79 -2.25
C LEU A 30 -11.04 -8.86 -1.24
N ARG A 31 -11.89 -7.93 -1.69
CA ARG A 31 -12.61 -6.98 -0.83
C ARG A 31 -13.52 -7.66 0.21
N PRO A 32 -14.46 -8.55 -0.17
CA PRO A 32 -15.32 -9.22 0.81
C PRO A 32 -14.50 -10.10 1.76
N LEU A 33 -13.47 -10.78 1.25
CA LEU A 33 -12.56 -11.59 2.07
C LEU A 33 -11.84 -10.73 3.13
N LEU A 34 -11.21 -9.62 2.72
CA LEU A 34 -10.52 -8.73 3.65
C LEU A 34 -11.49 -8.08 4.63
N THR A 35 -12.70 -7.72 4.20
CA THR A 35 -13.73 -7.16 5.09
C THR A 35 -14.15 -8.17 6.15
N LEU A 36 -14.38 -9.42 5.75
CA LEU A 36 -14.75 -10.50 6.67
C LEU A 36 -13.64 -10.80 7.68
N LEU A 37 -12.40 -10.90 7.22
CA LEU A 37 -11.25 -11.26 8.04
C LEU A 37 -10.79 -10.14 8.96
N SER A 38 -10.84 -8.87 8.51
CA SER A 38 -10.23 -7.75 9.24
C SER A 38 -11.21 -6.76 9.85
N ARG A 39 -12.50 -6.79 9.46
CA ARG A 39 -13.55 -5.86 9.92
C ARG A 39 -13.03 -4.40 10.02
N PRO A 40 -12.51 -3.85 8.91
CA PRO A 40 -11.67 -2.67 8.96
C PRO A 40 -12.46 -1.44 9.43
N ARG A 41 -11.81 -0.61 10.25
CA ARG A 41 -12.30 0.72 10.65
C ARG A 41 -11.29 1.76 10.21
N TRP A 42 -11.72 2.70 9.37
CA TRP A 42 -10.86 3.75 8.83
C TRP A 42 -11.27 5.10 9.37
N HIS A 43 -10.30 5.92 9.74
CA HIS A 43 -10.48 7.27 10.27
C HIS A 43 -9.56 8.22 9.50
N GLY A 44 -9.96 9.48 9.35
CA GLY A 44 -9.13 10.48 8.65
C GLY A 44 -9.11 10.31 7.13
N THR A 45 -10.06 9.61 6.53
CA THR A 45 -10.12 9.35 5.08
C THR A 45 -10.29 10.62 4.25
N GLU A 46 -10.85 11.67 4.84
CA GLU A 46 -10.99 13.02 4.29
C GLU A 46 -9.65 13.70 3.99
N ASN A 47 -8.55 13.24 4.60
CA ASN A 47 -7.20 13.73 4.34
C ASN A 47 -6.58 13.15 3.06
N LEU A 48 -7.21 12.14 2.45
CA LEU A 48 -6.72 11.59 1.19
C LEU A 48 -6.86 12.65 0.07
N PRO A 49 -5.77 12.95 -0.67
CA PRO A 49 -5.82 13.89 -1.77
C PRO A 49 -6.87 13.48 -2.80
N ARG A 50 -7.67 14.46 -3.23
CA ARG A 50 -8.72 14.24 -4.23
C ARG A 50 -8.13 13.96 -5.62
N SER A 51 -6.96 14.51 -5.94
CA SER A 51 -6.22 14.25 -7.18
C SER A 51 -4.75 14.54 -7.04
N GLY A 52 -4.01 14.08 -8.05
CA GLY A 52 -2.60 14.34 -8.18
C GLY A 52 -1.78 13.23 -7.55
N PRO A 53 -0.45 13.33 -7.64
CA PRO A 53 0.44 12.38 -7.01
C PRO A 53 0.34 12.47 -5.49
N MET A 54 0.73 11.39 -4.83
CA MET A 54 0.84 11.32 -3.38
C MET A 54 1.88 10.28 -2.99
N ILE A 55 2.57 10.53 -1.89
CA ILE A 55 3.43 9.55 -1.21
C ILE A 55 2.75 9.17 0.11
N GLY A 56 2.16 7.98 0.18
CA GLY A 56 1.68 7.40 1.43
C GLY A 56 2.84 6.79 2.21
N CYS A 57 3.05 7.25 3.44
CA CYS A 57 4.05 6.71 4.35
C CYS A 57 3.37 5.90 5.45
N GLY A 58 3.46 4.58 5.33
CA GLY A 58 2.85 3.64 6.27
C GLY A 58 3.81 3.14 7.33
N ASN A 59 3.33 2.92 8.55
CA ASN A 59 4.03 2.00 9.46
C ASN A 59 4.02 0.57 8.89
N HIS A 60 5.01 -0.24 9.24
CA HIS A 60 5.11 -1.62 8.75
C HIS A 60 5.13 -2.64 9.89
N LEU A 61 4.00 -3.31 10.11
CA LEU A 61 3.78 -4.24 11.20
C LEU A 61 3.81 -5.70 10.76
N SER A 62 3.35 -6.01 9.54
CA SER A 62 3.08 -7.38 9.13
C SER A 62 2.97 -7.59 7.62
N PRO A 63 3.02 -8.84 7.11
CA PRO A 63 2.70 -9.14 5.72
C PRO A 63 1.30 -8.67 5.30
N PHE A 64 0.36 -8.57 6.25
CA PHE A 64 -1.00 -8.12 5.99
C PHE A 64 -1.08 -6.66 5.55
N ASP A 65 -0.07 -5.84 5.83
CA ASP A 65 -0.14 -4.39 5.60
C ASP A 65 -0.38 -4.05 4.13
N ALA A 66 0.24 -4.77 3.19
CA ALA A 66 0.01 -4.56 1.76
C ALA A 66 -1.48 -4.70 1.39
N PHE A 67 -2.20 -5.60 2.05
CA PHE A 67 -3.64 -5.78 1.89
C PHE A 67 -4.43 -4.71 2.63
N GLY A 68 -4.07 -4.37 3.87
CA GLY A 68 -4.76 -3.33 4.66
C GLY A 68 -4.70 -1.95 4.01
N TYR A 69 -3.49 -1.49 3.67
CA TYR A 69 -3.31 -0.21 2.96
C TYR A 69 -3.93 -0.24 1.57
N GLY A 70 -3.79 -1.37 0.85
CA GLY A 70 -4.43 -1.54 -0.45
C GLY A 70 -5.95 -1.40 -0.35
N HIS A 71 -6.56 -2.04 0.66
CA HIS A 71 -7.98 -1.98 0.92
C HIS A 71 -8.45 -0.54 1.23
N LEU A 72 -7.79 0.17 2.14
CA LEU A 72 -8.09 1.57 2.45
C LEU A 72 -8.03 2.46 1.20
N LEU A 73 -6.91 2.42 0.49
CA LEU A 73 -6.66 3.31 -0.63
C LEU A 73 -7.63 3.03 -1.78
N GLN A 74 -7.92 1.75 -2.05
CA GLN A 74 -8.87 1.36 -3.09
C GLN A 74 -10.33 1.67 -2.73
N ALA A 75 -10.69 1.63 -1.44
CA ALA A 75 -11.99 2.12 -0.98
C ALA A 75 -12.14 3.63 -1.25
N GLY A 76 -11.05 4.40 -1.16
CA GLY A 76 -10.98 5.79 -1.60
C GLY A 76 -10.83 6.01 -3.12
N GLY A 77 -10.91 4.94 -3.93
CA GLY A 77 -10.75 5.01 -5.38
C GLY A 77 -9.29 5.09 -5.85
N ILE A 78 -8.32 4.90 -4.97
CA ILE A 78 -6.89 5.08 -5.30
C ILE A 78 -6.21 3.73 -5.55
N ALA A 79 -5.36 3.71 -6.57
CA ALA A 79 -4.59 2.53 -6.97
C ALA A 79 -3.09 2.70 -6.65
N PRO A 80 -2.64 2.27 -5.46
CA PRO A 80 -1.25 2.47 -5.04
C PRO A 80 -0.24 1.63 -5.83
N ARG A 81 0.96 2.21 -6.01
CA ARG A 81 2.19 1.47 -6.34
C ARG A 81 3.01 1.28 -5.07
N PHE A 82 3.06 0.06 -4.57
CA PHE A 82 3.91 -0.34 -3.47
C PHE A 82 5.34 -0.62 -3.96
N LEU A 83 6.29 -0.29 -3.09
CA LEU A 83 7.68 -0.68 -3.22
C LEU A 83 7.87 -2.05 -2.57
N GLY A 84 7.84 -3.11 -3.38
CA GLY A 84 7.87 -4.51 -2.93
C GLY A 84 9.26 -5.16 -3.02
N LYS A 85 9.52 -6.18 -2.20
CA LYS A 85 10.75 -6.98 -2.30
C LYS A 85 10.83 -7.64 -3.68
N GLU A 86 11.94 -7.49 -4.39
CA GLU A 86 12.10 -8.03 -5.75
C GLU A 86 11.83 -9.54 -5.86
N ALA A 87 12.17 -10.33 -4.84
CA ALA A 87 11.90 -11.76 -4.81
C ALA A 87 10.41 -12.11 -5.02
N LEU A 88 9.48 -11.25 -4.59
CA LEU A 88 8.04 -11.47 -4.82
C LEU A 88 7.68 -11.44 -6.31
N PHE A 89 8.44 -10.69 -7.11
CA PHE A 89 8.25 -10.58 -8.56
C PHE A 89 8.77 -11.81 -9.31
N ARG A 90 9.55 -12.68 -8.66
CA ARG A 90 10.04 -13.94 -9.24
C ARG A 90 9.07 -15.11 -9.02
N VAL A 91 8.12 -14.97 -8.09
CA VAL A 91 7.11 -16.00 -7.82
C VAL A 91 6.18 -16.12 -9.04
N PRO A 92 5.99 -17.31 -9.63
CA PRO A 92 5.05 -17.50 -10.73
C PRO A 92 3.64 -17.04 -10.35
N VAL A 93 2.87 -16.53 -11.32
CA VAL A 93 1.53 -15.94 -11.13
C VAL A 93 1.54 -14.64 -10.29
N LEU A 94 2.02 -14.67 -9.05
CA LEU A 94 2.11 -13.49 -8.19
C LEU A 94 2.97 -12.39 -8.84
N GLY A 95 4.15 -12.73 -9.36
CA GLY A 95 5.00 -11.78 -10.05
C GLY A 95 4.38 -11.22 -11.32
N MET A 96 3.58 -12.03 -12.05
CA MET A 96 2.82 -11.55 -13.21
C MET A 96 1.74 -10.54 -12.79
N LEU A 97 1.02 -10.82 -11.70
CA LEU A 97 0.04 -9.92 -11.12
C LEU A 97 0.69 -8.61 -10.64
N LEU A 98 1.78 -8.69 -9.87
CA LEU A 98 2.48 -7.51 -9.38
C LEU A 98 2.99 -6.62 -10.52
N ARG A 99 3.49 -7.21 -11.61
CA ARG A 99 3.89 -6.48 -12.83
C ARG A 99 2.71 -5.88 -13.58
N SER A 100 1.62 -6.62 -13.77
CA SER A 100 0.43 -6.12 -14.49
C SER A 100 -0.22 -4.94 -13.75
N ILE A 101 -0.13 -4.94 -12.43
CA ILE A 101 -0.57 -3.83 -11.57
C ILE A 101 0.58 -2.86 -11.22
N ARG A 102 1.66 -2.89 -12.01
CA ARG A 102 2.78 -1.92 -12.02
C ARG A 102 3.44 -1.65 -10.65
N GLN A 103 3.48 -2.64 -9.77
CA GLN A 103 4.20 -2.53 -8.49
C GLN A 103 5.71 -2.37 -8.75
N ILE A 104 6.41 -1.72 -7.83
CA ILE A 104 7.82 -1.34 -8.03
C ILE A 104 8.72 -2.33 -7.26
N PRO A 105 9.60 -3.08 -7.94
CA PRO A 105 10.54 -3.99 -7.28
C PRO A 105 11.69 -3.21 -6.62
N VAL A 106 12.05 -3.61 -5.40
CA VAL A 106 13.16 -3.05 -4.63
C VAL A 106 14.29 -4.07 -4.53
N HIS A 107 15.44 -3.71 -5.11
CA HIS A 107 16.67 -4.49 -5.09
C HIS A 107 17.55 -4.04 -3.92
N ARG A 108 17.35 -4.63 -2.74
CA ARG A 108 18.07 -4.23 -1.52
C ARG A 108 19.50 -4.79 -1.53
N GLY A 109 20.47 -3.98 -1.13
CA GLY A 109 21.86 -4.42 -0.99
C GLY A 109 22.56 -4.70 -2.32
N THR A 110 22.04 -4.15 -3.42
CA THR A 110 22.65 -4.27 -4.76
C THR A 110 22.93 -2.89 -5.36
N SER A 111 23.70 -2.87 -6.45
CA SER A 111 23.94 -1.68 -7.27
C SER A 111 22.65 -1.05 -7.84
N ARG A 112 21.55 -1.82 -7.88
CA ARG A 112 20.23 -1.42 -8.39
C ARG A 112 19.29 -0.87 -7.33
N SER A 113 19.79 -0.56 -6.14
CA SER A 113 18.99 -0.02 -5.04
C SER A 113 18.36 1.34 -5.35
N GLY A 114 18.96 2.12 -6.26
CA GLY A 114 18.43 3.39 -6.75
C GLY A 114 17.24 3.27 -7.71
N ASP A 115 17.09 2.15 -8.42
CA ASP A 115 16.07 1.94 -9.47
C ASP A 115 14.65 2.18 -8.93
N ALA A 116 14.40 1.77 -7.69
CA ALA A 116 13.09 1.90 -7.06
C ALA A 116 12.69 3.37 -6.85
N LEU A 117 13.65 4.23 -6.49
CA LEU A 117 13.38 5.68 -6.32
C LEU A 117 13.15 6.35 -7.68
N ALA A 118 13.93 5.99 -8.70
CA ALA A 118 13.72 6.51 -10.05
C ALA A 118 12.35 6.10 -10.60
N ALA A 119 11.96 4.83 -10.44
CA ALA A 119 10.65 4.34 -10.84
C ALA A 119 9.50 5.00 -10.07
N ALA A 120 9.68 5.23 -8.76
CA ALA A 120 8.70 5.93 -7.94
C ALA A 120 8.55 7.39 -8.36
N ARG A 121 9.66 8.10 -8.64
CA ARG A 121 9.63 9.47 -9.17
C ARG A 121 8.87 9.56 -10.49
N ALA A 122 9.17 8.66 -11.44
CA ALA A 122 8.46 8.62 -12.72
C ALA A 122 6.95 8.34 -12.55
N ALA A 123 6.55 7.56 -11.53
CA ALA A 123 5.15 7.34 -11.21
C ALA A 123 4.47 8.59 -10.62
N LEU A 124 5.15 9.31 -9.73
CA LEU A 124 4.65 10.58 -9.20
C LEU A 124 4.48 11.63 -10.31
N GLU A 125 5.41 11.70 -11.28
CA GLU A 125 5.28 12.59 -12.45
C GLU A 125 4.04 12.27 -13.31
N ARG A 126 3.59 11.01 -13.31
CA ARG A 126 2.33 10.58 -13.97
C ARG A 126 1.08 10.83 -13.10
N GLY A 127 1.22 11.44 -11.93
CA GLY A 127 0.13 11.68 -10.98
C GLY A 127 -0.31 10.43 -10.24
N GLU A 128 0.55 9.42 -10.10
CA GLU A 128 0.23 8.16 -9.42
C GLU A 128 0.54 8.25 -7.92
N LEU A 129 -0.08 7.36 -7.12
CA LEU A 129 0.22 7.22 -5.70
C LEU A 129 1.32 6.20 -5.47
N ILE A 130 2.33 6.58 -4.69
CA ILE A 130 3.35 5.68 -4.16
C ILE A 130 3.04 5.36 -2.70
N MET A 131 2.99 4.07 -2.37
CA MET A 131 2.90 3.61 -0.98
C MET A 131 4.24 3.06 -0.54
N VAL A 132 4.82 3.66 0.49
CA VAL A 132 6.14 3.31 1.01
C VAL A 132 6.08 2.99 2.49
N PHE A 133 6.81 1.96 2.88
CA PHE A 133 7.09 1.60 4.26
C PHE A 133 8.52 2.06 4.57
N PRO A 134 8.72 3.24 5.19
CA PRO A 134 10.02 3.89 5.26
C PRO A 134 11.02 3.11 6.11
N GLU A 135 10.54 2.25 7.00
CA GLU A 135 11.32 1.31 7.82
C GLU A 135 12.03 0.25 6.95
N GLY A 136 11.43 -0.09 5.81
CA GLY A 136 11.92 -1.12 4.89
C GLY A 136 11.78 -2.55 5.44
N THR A 137 11.25 -2.77 6.63
CA THR A 137 10.99 -4.11 7.18
C THR A 137 9.86 -4.00 8.19
N TYR A 138 9.29 -5.13 8.61
CA TYR A 138 8.34 -5.15 9.71
C TYR A 138 9.04 -4.78 11.02
N THR A 139 8.39 -3.96 11.84
CA THR A 139 8.88 -3.61 13.18
C THR A 139 9.07 -4.86 14.04
N ARG A 140 10.13 -4.85 14.83
CA ARG A 140 10.44 -5.89 15.83
C ARG A 140 10.11 -5.45 17.25
N ASP A 141 9.67 -4.20 17.40
CA ASP A 141 9.28 -3.64 18.67
C ASP A 141 8.06 -4.37 19.24
N ARG A 142 8.05 -4.59 20.57
CA ARG A 142 6.98 -5.35 21.24
C ARG A 142 5.68 -4.57 21.29
N ASP A 143 5.78 -3.25 21.40
CA ASP A 143 4.66 -2.31 21.43
C ASP A 143 4.34 -1.78 20.02
N LEU A 144 4.93 -2.42 18.99
CA LEU A 144 4.73 -2.15 17.57
C LEU A 144 5.10 -0.71 17.17
N TRP A 145 6.05 -0.12 17.89
CA TRP A 145 6.56 1.19 17.54
C TRP A 145 7.26 1.17 16.16
N PRO A 146 7.06 2.19 15.32
CA PRO A 146 7.75 2.27 14.03
C PRO A 146 9.26 2.35 14.20
N MET A 147 9.99 1.65 13.33
CA MET A 147 11.45 1.72 13.29
C MET A 147 11.94 3.05 12.69
N ARG A 148 13.25 3.31 12.77
CA ARG A 148 13.88 4.46 12.11
C ARG A 148 13.61 4.43 10.60
N ALA A 149 12.98 5.50 10.12
CA ALA A 149 12.69 5.72 8.72
C ALA A 149 13.97 5.92 7.89
N ARG A 150 13.99 5.34 6.69
CA ARG A 150 14.95 5.69 5.62
C ARG A 150 14.49 6.97 4.91
N LEU A 151 15.45 7.72 4.38
CA LEU A 151 15.20 9.04 3.76
C LEU A 151 14.47 8.99 2.40
N GLY A 152 14.26 7.82 1.81
CA GLY A 152 13.74 7.68 0.45
C GLY A 152 12.37 8.35 0.23
N ALA A 153 11.47 8.27 1.22
CA ALA A 153 10.16 8.92 1.12
C ALA A 153 10.27 10.45 1.15
N ALA A 154 11.08 10.99 2.06
CA ALA A 154 11.32 12.43 2.15
C ALA A 154 12.02 12.96 0.89
N ARG A 155 13.00 12.22 0.36
CA ARG A 155 13.67 12.57 -0.90
C ARG A 155 12.68 12.60 -2.07
N LEU A 156 11.81 11.60 -2.19
CA LEU A 156 10.76 11.61 -3.23
C LEU A 156 9.85 12.82 -3.10
N ALA A 157 9.43 13.18 -1.89
CA ALA A 157 8.56 14.33 -1.66
C ALA A 157 9.24 15.65 -2.09
N LEU A 158 10.50 15.85 -1.69
CA LEU A 158 11.28 17.03 -2.05
C LEU A 158 11.55 17.10 -3.57
N ASP A 159 11.93 15.98 -4.19
CA ASP A 159 12.31 15.92 -5.60
C ASP A 159 11.11 16.03 -6.56
N SER A 160 9.91 15.68 -6.11
CA SER A 160 8.68 15.66 -6.94
C SER A 160 7.67 16.76 -6.58
N GLY A 161 7.77 17.37 -5.41
CA GLY A 161 6.75 18.25 -4.85
C GLY A 161 5.45 17.54 -4.45
N ALA A 162 5.38 16.19 -4.54
CA ALA A 162 4.19 15.45 -4.16
C ALA A 162 3.97 15.48 -2.64
N PRO A 163 2.72 15.59 -2.17
CA PRO A 163 2.40 15.55 -0.75
C PRO A 163 2.77 14.19 -0.15
N LEU A 164 3.42 14.23 1.01
CA LEU A 164 3.71 13.07 1.84
C LEU A 164 2.66 12.96 2.94
N LEU A 165 1.83 11.91 2.89
CA LEU A 165 0.78 11.67 3.88
C LEU A 165 1.16 10.48 4.78
N PRO A 166 1.32 10.69 6.09
CA PRO A 166 1.43 9.61 7.05
C PRO A 166 0.12 8.82 7.13
N ILE A 167 0.21 7.50 7.12
CA ILE A 167 -0.92 6.60 7.30
C ILE A 167 -0.47 5.53 8.30
N ALA A 168 -1.36 5.09 9.18
CA ALA A 168 -1.06 4.01 10.12
C ALA A 168 -2.13 2.92 10.03
N THR A 169 -1.70 1.68 10.17
CA THR A 169 -2.58 0.52 10.36
C THR A 169 -2.26 -0.16 11.69
N TRP A 170 -3.26 -0.83 12.25
CA TRP A 170 -3.15 -1.61 13.47
C TRP A 170 -3.95 -2.91 13.37
N GLY A 171 -3.61 -3.91 14.19
CA GLY A 171 -4.30 -5.21 14.25
C GLY A 171 -3.87 -6.23 13.18
N GLY A 172 -3.32 -5.78 12.04
CA GLY A 172 -2.87 -6.67 10.96
C GLY A 172 -1.86 -7.75 11.38
N ARG A 173 -1.02 -7.47 12.38
CA ARG A 173 -0.08 -8.45 12.93
C ARG A 173 -0.73 -9.62 13.67
N GLY A 174 -1.93 -9.44 14.21
CA GLY A 174 -2.73 -10.54 14.77
C GLY A 174 -3.26 -11.46 13.67
N LEU A 175 -3.71 -10.87 12.56
CA LEU A 175 -4.21 -11.60 11.38
C LEU A 175 -3.12 -12.32 10.61
N TRP A 176 -1.94 -11.72 10.47
CA TRP A 176 -0.80 -12.36 9.82
C TRP A 176 0.49 -12.07 10.59
N PRO A 177 0.88 -12.96 11.51
CA PRO A 177 2.12 -12.79 12.27
C PRO A 177 3.36 -12.83 11.38
N VAL A 178 4.35 -11.99 11.69
CA VAL A 178 5.65 -12.01 11.01
C VAL A 178 6.29 -13.38 11.16
N GLY A 179 6.77 -13.95 10.04
CA GLY A 179 7.35 -15.29 9.98
C GLY A 179 6.35 -16.42 9.78
N SER A 180 5.04 -16.15 9.85
CA SER A 180 4.04 -17.16 9.49
C SER A 180 3.83 -17.23 7.98
N PRO A 181 3.77 -18.43 7.38
CA PRO A 181 3.54 -18.59 5.95
C PRO A 181 2.09 -18.28 5.54
N VAL A 182 1.14 -18.28 6.49
CA VAL A 182 -0.29 -18.06 6.24
C VAL A 182 -0.90 -17.13 7.29
N PRO A 183 -2.01 -16.43 6.97
CA PRO A 183 -2.80 -15.72 7.97
C PRO A 183 -3.31 -16.67 9.06
N ARG A 184 -3.45 -16.15 10.28
CA ARG A 184 -4.17 -16.81 11.37
C ARG A 184 -5.57 -16.19 11.46
N PRO A 185 -6.64 -17.00 11.54
CA PRO A 185 -7.95 -16.46 11.87
C PRO A 185 -7.88 -15.77 13.23
N ALA A 186 -8.45 -14.56 13.30
CA ALA A 186 -8.64 -13.82 14.54
C ALA A 186 -9.70 -14.47 15.41
#